data_AF-A0A816I832-F1
#
_entry.id   AF-A0A816I832-F1
#
_cell.length_a   1.000
_cell.length_b   1.000
_cell.length_c   1.000
_cell.angle_alpha   90.00
_cell.angle_beta   90.00
_cell.angle_gamma   90.00
#
_symmetry.space_group_name_H-M   'P 1'
#
loop_
_entity.id
_entity.type
_entity.pdbx_description
1 polymer ?
#
loop_
_entity_poly.entity_id
_entity_poly.type
_entity_poly.pdbx_seq_one_letter_code
_entity_poly.pdbx_strand_id
1 'polypeptide(L)'
;MGDAEGAHAKTYYVSQTGSVPVTGPWTRDNIDQSAGLLIALPTPLCGVLIVGEELIVYCSANTYKERPKPSKSFGRLDGFRFLLGDDEGRLHLVAVSHENQRVTDLRVELLGETSIASTISYLGNSLVFVGSSCSDSQLIKIDLDAQGSRIQVLKKFVNLGPIHDLCLVDPEKHGQSQVVTCSGGSKYGSLRIVSKGINEKASLELEGIAGLWSLKSSVDEALDTFFVVSFIGETRIFAMNRVDELEETEIKGFLSEVRTLFCHDAVHNQIVQVFDSCYLCLFHYPFFVEY
;
A
#
# COMPACT_ATOMS: atom_id res chain seq x y z
N MET A 1 -11.06 -48.58 -9.48
CA MET A 1 -11.44 -48.30 -10.88
C MET A 1 -11.27 -46.81 -11.02
N GLY A 2 -10.14 -46.37 -11.59
CA GLY A 2 -9.74 -44.96 -11.59
C GLY A 2 -10.70 -44.15 -12.45
N ASP A 3 -11.18 -43.04 -11.91
CA ASP A 3 -11.92 -42.03 -12.68
C ASP A 3 -11.00 -41.61 -13.85
N ALA A 4 -11.42 -41.92 -15.07
CA ALA A 4 -10.68 -41.66 -16.29
C ALA A 4 -10.72 -40.15 -16.61
N GLU A 5 -9.55 -39.53 -16.70
CA GLU A 5 -9.19 -38.26 -17.37
C GLU A 5 -10.27 -37.15 -17.39
N GLY A 6 -10.60 -36.59 -16.23
CA GLY A 6 -11.43 -35.38 -16.16
C GLY A 6 -11.46 -34.76 -14.77
N ALA A 7 -11.68 -33.45 -14.68
CA ALA A 7 -12.06 -32.82 -13.42
C ALA A 7 -13.60 -32.89 -13.28
N HIS A 8 -14.09 -33.12 -12.06
CA HIS A 8 -15.53 -33.30 -11.79
C HIS A 8 -15.93 -32.50 -10.54
N ALA A 9 -17.12 -31.90 -10.55
CA ALA A 9 -17.70 -31.23 -9.38
C ALA A 9 -18.85 -32.07 -8.81
N LYS A 10 -18.70 -32.50 -7.55
CA LYS A 10 -19.71 -33.30 -6.82
C LYS A 10 -20.16 -32.52 -5.58
N THR A 11 -21.46 -32.55 -5.30
CA THR A 11 -22.01 -31.99 -4.05
C THR A 11 -22.37 -33.10 -3.08
N TYR A 12 -22.29 -32.82 -1.78
CA TYR A 12 -22.66 -33.74 -0.71
C TYR A 12 -23.40 -33.02 0.41
N TYR A 13 -24.40 -33.69 0.99
CA TYR A 13 -25.02 -33.30 2.25
C TYR A 13 -24.25 -33.92 3.40
N VAL A 14 -23.89 -33.10 4.39
CA VAL A 14 -23.23 -33.54 5.63
C VAL A 14 -24.23 -33.35 6.77
N SER A 15 -24.66 -34.46 7.38
CA SER A 15 -25.52 -34.43 8.57
C SER A 15 -24.68 -34.14 9.81
N GLN A 16 -25.22 -33.36 10.75
CA GLN A 16 -24.56 -33.12 12.05
C GLN A 16 -24.44 -34.39 12.90
N THR A 17 -25.30 -35.39 12.67
CA THR A 17 -25.36 -36.63 13.46
C THR A 17 -24.85 -37.87 12.73
N GLY A 18 -24.66 -37.77 11.40
CA GLY A 18 -24.22 -38.89 10.56
C GLY A 18 -22.72 -38.84 10.26
N SER A 19 -22.08 -40.00 10.20
CA SER A 19 -20.64 -40.11 9.89
C SER A 19 -20.31 -40.11 8.40
N VAL A 20 -21.29 -40.36 7.52
CA VAL A 20 -21.07 -40.51 6.07
C VAL A 20 -21.81 -39.43 5.28
N PRO A 21 -21.12 -38.65 4.42
CA PRO A 21 -21.76 -37.71 3.52
C PRO A 21 -22.71 -38.41 2.55
N VAL A 22 -23.89 -37.83 2.33
CA VAL A 22 -24.87 -38.31 1.35
C VAL A 22 -24.74 -37.50 0.07
N THR A 23 -24.94 -38.10 -1.10
CA THR A 23 -24.89 -37.39 -2.38
C THR A 23 -25.82 -36.18 -2.38
N GLY A 24 -25.25 -35.05 -2.80
CA GLY A 24 -25.89 -33.75 -2.83
C GLY A 24 -26.80 -33.52 -4.05
N PRO A 25 -27.31 -32.29 -4.21
CA PRO A 25 -28.35 -31.99 -5.19
C PRO A 25 -27.91 -32.10 -6.65
N TRP A 26 -26.62 -32.10 -6.95
CA TRP A 26 -26.12 -32.23 -8.32
C TRP A 26 -24.68 -32.76 -8.38
N THR A 27 -24.35 -33.37 -9.50
CA THR A 27 -22.99 -33.75 -9.90
C THR A 27 -22.76 -33.26 -11.32
N ARG A 28 -21.55 -32.79 -11.61
CA ARG A 28 -21.12 -32.38 -12.95
C ARG A 28 -19.80 -33.03 -13.29
N ASP A 29 -19.82 -33.71 -14.42
CA ASP A 29 -18.65 -34.34 -14.98
C ASP A 29 -18.02 -33.45 -16.05
N ASN A 30 -16.71 -33.62 -16.27
CA ASN A 30 -15.94 -32.92 -17.29
C ASN A 30 -15.93 -31.39 -17.15
N ILE A 31 -15.68 -30.90 -15.93
CA ILE A 31 -15.35 -29.48 -15.73
C ILE A 31 -13.91 -29.22 -16.23
N ASP A 32 -13.59 -27.94 -16.41
CA ASP A 32 -12.25 -27.47 -16.75
C ASP A 32 -11.20 -28.08 -15.81
N GLN A 33 -10.18 -28.73 -16.37
CA GLN A 33 -9.11 -29.38 -15.60
C GLN A 33 -8.26 -28.36 -14.82
N SER A 34 -8.26 -27.11 -15.26
CA SER A 34 -7.57 -26.00 -14.59
C SER A 34 -8.39 -25.37 -13.45
N ALA A 35 -9.61 -25.89 -13.17
CA ALA A 35 -10.45 -25.39 -12.09
C ALA A 35 -9.76 -25.50 -10.73
N GLY A 36 -9.31 -24.37 -10.19
CA GLY A 36 -8.56 -24.29 -8.93
C GLY A 36 -9.31 -23.61 -7.79
N LEU A 37 -10.42 -22.93 -8.10
CA LEU A 37 -11.12 -22.10 -7.12
C LEU A 37 -12.64 -22.28 -7.19
N LEU A 38 -13.26 -22.46 -6.02
CA LEU A 38 -14.70 -22.58 -5.84
C LEU A 38 -15.21 -21.44 -4.95
N ILE A 39 -16.16 -20.64 -5.45
CA ILE A 39 -16.76 -19.52 -4.73
C ILE A 39 -18.26 -19.78 -4.56
N ALA A 40 -18.70 -20.03 -3.33
CA ALA A 40 -20.13 -20.19 -3.05
C ALA A 40 -20.86 -18.84 -3.14
N LEU A 41 -21.97 -18.79 -3.88
CA LEU A 41 -22.82 -17.60 -3.90
C LEU A 41 -23.75 -17.59 -2.66
N PRO A 42 -24.00 -16.42 -2.07
CA PRO A 42 -24.93 -16.31 -0.95
C PRO A 42 -26.39 -16.52 -1.38
N THR A 43 -27.27 -16.65 -0.38
CA THR A 43 -28.72 -16.59 -0.60
C THR A 43 -29.13 -15.23 -1.20
N PRO A 44 -30.15 -15.17 -2.08
CA PRO A 44 -31.03 -16.28 -2.47
C PRO A 44 -30.56 -17.12 -3.67
N LEU A 45 -29.51 -16.72 -4.39
CA LEU A 45 -29.12 -17.38 -5.65
C LEU A 45 -28.51 -18.77 -5.41
N CYS A 46 -27.68 -18.90 -4.37
CA CYS A 46 -26.94 -20.13 -4.05
C CYS A 46 -26.11 -20.62 -5.26
N GLY A 47 -25.58 -21.85 -5.17
CA GLY A 47 -24.70 -22.39 -6.20
C GLY A 47 -23.24 -21.97 -6.03
N VAL A 48 -22.43 -22.27 -7.03
CA VAL A 48 -20.97 -22.10 -6.98
C VAL A 48 -20.45 -21.50 -8.29
N LEU A 49 -19.53 -20.54 -8.18
CA LEU A 49 -18.63 -20.17 -9.27
C LEU A 49 -17.40 -21.07 -9.20
N ILE A 50 -17.14 -21.79 -10.28
CA ILE A 50 -15.95 -22.58 -10.52
C ILE A 50 -15.05 -21.73 -11.41
N VAL A 51 -13.85 -21.41 -10.93
CA VAL A 51 -12.89 -20.55 -11.62
C VAL A 51 -11.70 -21.41 -12.02
N GLY A 52 -11.48 -21.51 -13.33
CA GLY A 52 -10.30 -22.10 -13.95
C GLY A 52 -9.36 -21.05 -14.54
N GLU A 53 -8.34 -21.53 -15.25
CA GLU A 53 -7.39 -20.69 -15.97
C GLU A 53 -7.97 -20.12 -17.26
N GLU A 54 -9.00 -20.72 -17.86
CA GLU A 54 -9.62 -20.16 -19.07
C GLU A 54 -11.06 -19.73 -18.86
N LEU A 55 -11.80 -20.46 -18.02
CA LEU A 55 -13.24 -20.28 -17.87
C LEU A 55 -13.65 -20.01 -16.43
N ILE A 56 -14.65 -19.14 -16.27
CA ILE A 56 -15.45 -19.00 -15.06
C ILE A 56 -16.83 -19.59 -15.34
N VAL A 57 -17.24 -20.54 -14.51
CA VAL A 57 -18.49 -21.27 -14.66
C VAL A 57 -19.34 -21.12 -13.41
N TYR A 58 -20.54 -20.55 -13.56
CA TYR A 58 -21.57 -20.66 -12.54
C TYR A 58 -22.32 -21.98 -12.70
N CYS A 59 -22.43 -22.72 -11.60
CA CYS A 59 -23.15 -23.98 -11.54
C CYS A 59 -24.13 -24.01 -10.36
N SER A 60 -25.36 -24.42 -10.67
CA SER A 60 -26.37 -24.84 -9.70
C SER A 60 -27.10 -26.09 -10.21
N ALA A 61 -28.06 -26.61 -9.42
CA ALA A 61 -28.86 -27.77 -9.84
C ALA A 61 -29.55 -27.57 -11.20
N ASN A 62 -29.98 -26.34 -11.50
CA ASN A 62 -30.85 -26.05 -12.64
C ASN A 62 -30.25 -25.04 -13.64
N THR A 63 -29.09 -24.46 -13.35
CA THR A 63 -28.51 -23.37 -14.14
C THR A 63 -27.02 -23.58 -14.33
N TYR A 64 -26.57 -23.35 -15.56
CA TYR A 64 -25.19 -23.41 -15.98
C TYR A 64 -24.90 -22.19 -16.85
N LYS A 65 -23.84 -21.43 -16.53
CA LYS A 65 -23.39 -20.26 -17.29
C LYS A 65 -21.87 -20.19 -17.28
N GLU A 66 -21.27 -19.97 -18.43
CA GLU A 66 -19.81 -19.89 -18.58
C GLU A 66 -19.36 -18.58 -19.24
N ARG A 67 -18.17 -18.11 -18.86
CA ARG A 67 -17.50 -16.95 -19.45
C ARG A 67 -16.00 -17.19 -19.54
N PRO A 68 -15.33 -16.76 -20.62
CA PRO A 68 -13.88 -16.83 -20.71
C PRO A 68 -13.25 -15.76 -19.82
N LYS A 69 -12.47 -16.18 -18.81
CA LYS A 69 -11.58 -15.30 -18.06
C LYS A 69 -10.60 -16.09 -17.17
N PRO A 70 -9.27 -15.95 -17.37
CA PRO A 70 -8.26 -16.46 -16.43
C PRO A 70 -8.34 -15.73 -15.09
N SER A 71 -8.24 -16.44 -13.98
CA SER A 71 -8.13 -15.83 -12.65
C SER A 71 -7.47 -16.77 -11.63
N LYS A 72 -6.56 -16.24 -10.82
CA LYS A 72 -5.83 -17.00 -9.78
C LYS A 72 -6.27 -16.67 -8.36
N SER A 73 -6.77 -15.47 -8.13
CA SER A 73 -7.18 -15.02 -6.80
C SER A 73 -8.56 -14.39 -6.83
N PHE A 74 -9.21 -14.39 -5.67
CA PHE A 74 -10.55 -13.83 -5.51
C PHE A 74 -10.68 -13.01 -4.23
N GLY A 75 -11.64 -12.10 -4.27
CA GLY A 75 -12.17 -11.40 -3.11
C GLY A 75 -13.63 -11.02 -3.35
N ARG A 76 -14.50 -11.16 -2.35
CA ARG A 76 -15.89 -10.72 -2.48
C ARG A 76 -15.98 -9.22 -2.22
N LEU A 77 -16.58 -8.48 -3.16
CA LEU A 77 -16.84 -7.04 -2.99
C LEU A 77 -18.12 -6.86 -2.15
N ASP A 78 -19.24 -7.37 -2.64
CA ASP A 78 -20.52 -7.45 -1.95
C ASP A 78 -21.43 -8.48 -2.62
N GLY A 79 -22.60 -8.74 -2.02
CA GLY A 79 -23.68 -9.57 -2.57
C GLY A 79 -23.24 -10.62 -3.60
N PHE A 80 -23.37 -10.25 -4.88
CA PHE A 80 -23.04 -11.07 -6.05
C PHE A 80 -21.98 -10.46 -6.96
N ARG A 81 -21.14 -9.58 -6.42
CA ARG A 81 -20.00 -8.96 -7.11
C ARG A 81 -18.69 -9.43 -6.51
N PHE A 82 -17.80 -9.91 -7.36
CA PHE A 82 -16.53 -10.51 -6.99
C PHE A 82 -15.40 -9.80 -7.71
N LEU A 83 -14.24 -9.72 -7.06
CA LEU A 83 -13.00 -9.26 -7.66
C LEU A 83 -12.14 -10.49 -7.95
N LEU A 84 -11.62 -10.54 -9.17
CA LEU A 84 -10.70 -11.60 -9.59
C LEU A 84 -9.41 -11.02 -10.14
N GLY A 85 -8.28 -11.51 -9.64
CA GLY A 85 -6.95 -11.14 -10.12
C GLY A 85 -6.40 -12.22 -11.04
N ASP A 86 -5.82 -11.81 -12.18
CA ASP A 86 -5.08 -12.72 -13.06
C ASP A 86 -3.55 -12.67 -12.82
N ASP A 87 -2.84 -13.52 -13.55
CA ASP A 87 -1.39 -13.69 -13.47
C ASP A 87 -0.59 -12.56 -14.12
N GLU A 88 -1.25 -11.71 -14.90
CA GLU A 88 -0.71 -10.45 -15.41
C GLU A 88 -0.97 -9.28 -14.45
N GLY A 89 -1.62 -9.50 -13.29
CA GLY A 89 -1.93 -8.46 -12.30
C GLY A 89 -3.11 -7.57 -12.68
N ARG A 90 -3.92 -7.96 -13.69
CA ARG A 90 -5.15 -7.27 -14.03
C ARG A 90 -6.27 -7.68 -13.07
N LEU A 91 -7.01 -6.71 -12.56
CA LEU A 91 -8.11 -6.90 -11.64
C LEU A 91 -9.45 -6.76 -12.38
N HIS A 92 -10.31 -7.76 -12.24
CA HIS A 92 -11.61 -7.82 -12.89
C HIS A 92 -12.74 -7.82 -11.88
N LEU A 93 -13.85 -7.17 -12.22
CA LEU A 93 -15.11 -7.27 -11.52
C LEU A 93 -15.97 -8.33 -12.22
N VAL A 94 -16.41 -9.34 -11.47
CA VAL A 94 -17.40 -10.32 -11.92
C VAL A 94 -18.70 -10.06 -11.20
N ALA A 95 -19.71 -9.62 -11.93
CA ALA A 95 -21.06 -9.40 -11.43
C ALA A 95 -21.99 -10.49 -11.95
N VAL A 96 -22.62 -11.22 -11.03
CA VAL A 96 -23.64 -12.22 -11.37
C VAL A 96 -24.97 -11.51 -11.59
N SER A 97 -25.43 -11.48 -12.83
CA SER A 97 -26.73 -10.94 -13.19
C SER A 97 -27.82 -11.96 -12.87
N HIS A 98 -28.93 -11.50 -12.29
CA HIS A 98 -30.02 -12.38 -11.88
C HIS A 98 -31.38 -11.73 -12.05
N GLU A 99 -32.39 -12.55 -12.35
CA GLU A 99 -33.79 -12.19 -12.42
C GLU A 99 -34.61 -13.24 -11.68
N ASN A 100 -35.60 -12.83 -10.87
CA ASN A 100 -36.48 -13.74 -10.13
C ASN A 100 -35.71 -14.85 -9.36
N GLN A 101 -34.61 -14.46 -8.68
CA GLN A 101 -33.74 -15.37 -7.93
C GLN A 101 -33.04 -16.45 -8.77
N ARG A 102 -32.91 -16.25 -10.09
CA ARG A 102 -32.19 -17.13 -10.99
C ARG A 102 -31.08 -16.35 -11.69
N VAL A 103 -29.90 -16.94 -11.75
CA VAL A 103 -28.76 -16.37 -12.49
C VAL A 103 -29.06 -16.40 -13.98
N THR A 104 -29.00 -15.23 -14.62
CA THR A 104 -29.22 -15.06 -16.06
C THR A 104 -27.91 -14.98 -16.82
N ASP A 105 -26.92 -14.30 -16.24
CA ASP A 105 -25.64 -14.00 -16.89
C ASP A 105 -24.49 -13.75 -15.89
N LEU A 106 -23.26 -13.86 -16.38
CA LEU A 106 -22.04 -13.44 -15.70
C LEU A 106 -21.42 -12.29 -16.51
N ARG A 107 -21.30 -11.11 -15.88
CA ARG A 107 -20.65 -9.94 -16.48
C ARG A 107 -19.25 -9.81 -15.92
N VAL A 108 -18.27 -9.70 -16.80
CA VAL A 108 -16.85 -9.55 -16.44
C VAL A 108 -16.38 -8.21 -16.98
N GLU A 109 -15.87 -7.36 -16.11
CA GLU A 109 -15.37 -6.03 -16.45
C GLU A 109 -13.93 -5.87 -15.95
N LEU A 110 -13.02 -5.37 -16.79
CA LEU A 110 -11.68 -5.02 -16.36
C LEU A 110 -11.71 -3.69 -15.59
N LEU A 111 -11.17 -3.68 -14.38
CA LEU A 111 -11.07 -2.46 -13.56
C LEU A 111 -9.74 -1.73 -13.78
N GLY A 112 -8.66 -2.48 -14.01
CA GLY A 112 -7.32 -1.94 -14.24
C GLY A 112 -6.22 -2.92 -13.83
N GLU A 113 -5.03 -2.38 -13.62
CA GLU A 113 -3.85 -3.15 -13.19
C GLU A 113 -3.49 -2.89 -11.73
N THR A 114 -3.04 -3.93 -11.05
CA THR A 114 -2.59 -3.96 -9.65
C THR A 114 -1.30 -4.76 -9.54
N SER A 115 -0.83 -5.09 -8.34
CA SER A 115 0.14 -6.17 -8.16
C SER A 115 -0.46 -7.53 -8.51
N ILE A 116 0.35 -8.52 -8.90
CA ILE A 116 -0.14 -9.90 -9.09
C ILE A 116 -0.70 -10.40 -7.76
N ALA A 117 -2.02 -10.53 -7.72
CA ALA A 117 -2.74 -10.78 -6.49
C ALA A 117 -2.69 -12.26 -6.14
N SER A 118 -2.11 -12.59 -5.00
CA SER A 118 -2.21 -13.91 -4.36
C SER A 118 -3.44 -13.98 -3.43
N THR A 119 -3.85 -12.83 -2.89
CA THR A 119 -5.08 -12.68 -2.10
C THR A 119 -5.71 -11.31 -2.34
N ILE A 120 -7.03 -11.23 -2.29
CA ILE A 120 -7.80 -9.98 -2.45
C ILE A 120 -8.79 -9.88 -1.29
N SER A 121 -8.72 -8.78 -0.53
CA SER A 121 -9.59 -8.55 0.62
C SER A 121 -10.26 -7.19 0.50
N TYR A 122 -11.58 -7.16 0.36
CA TYR A 122 -12.35 -5.92 0.41
C TYR A 122 -12.49 -5.45 1.86
N LEU A 123 -12.17 -4.18 2.11
CA LEU A 123 -12.15 -3.59 3.45
C LEU A 123 -13.35 -2.68 3.70
N GLY A 124 -14.23 -2.47 2.72
CA GLY A 124 -15.30 -1.48 2.77
C GLY A 124 -14.90 -0.13 2.16
N ASN A 125 -15.87 0.75 1.94
CA ASN A 125 -15.66 2.11 1.39
C ASN A 125 -14.81 2.14 0.11
N SER A 126 -15.02 1.18 -0.78
CA SER A 126 -14.26 1.00 -2.02
C SER A 126 -12.76 0.70 -1.83
N LEU A 127 -12.32 0.38 -0.61
CA LEU A 127 -10.94 0.01 -0.31
C LEU A 127 -10.73 -1.48 -0.44
N VAL A 128 -9.68 -1.88 -1.15
CA VAL A 128 -9.30 -3.27 -1.33
C VAL A 128 -7.82 -3.42 -1.00
N PHE A 129 -7.50 -4.42 -0.18
CA PHE A 129 -6.14 -4.88 0.00
C PHE A 129 -5.83 -5.98 -1.01
N VAL A 130 -4.79 -5.74 -1.82
CA VAL A 130 -4.25 -6.69 -2.80
C VAL A 130 -2.93 -7.23 -2.24
N GLY A 131 -2.98 -8.43 -1.68
CA GLY A 131 -1.80 -9.12 -1.17
C GLY A 131 -1.09 -9.86 -2.30
N SER A 132 0.20 -9.58 -2.48
CA SER A 132 1.04 -10.25 -3.47
C SER A 132 2.18 -11.00 -2.79
N SER A 133 2.43 -12.23 -3.22
CA SER A 133 3.59 -13.02 -2.78
C SER A 133 4.85 -12.78 -3.62
N CYS A 134 4.75 -12.10 -4.76
CA CYS A 134 5.85 -11.90 -5.70
C CYS A 134 6.09 -10.43 -6.12
N SER A 135 5.34 -9.49 -5.54
CA SER A 135 5.58 -8.07 -5.67
C SER A 135 5.06 -7.31 -4.44
N ASP A 136 5.26 -5.99 -4.41
CA ASP A 136 4.77 -5.15 -3.32
C ASP A 136 3.25 -5.27 -3.20
N SER A 137 2.75 -5.55 -2.00
CA SER A 137 1.30 -5.58 -1.77
C SER A 137 0.73 -4.16 -1.85
N GLN A 138 -0.56 -4.02 -2.14
CA GLN A 138 -1.17 -2.71 -2.40
C GLN A 138 -2.45 -2.52 -1.59
N LEU A 139 -2.64 -1.32 -1.07
CA LEU A 139 -3.96 -0.81 -0.70
C LEU A 139 -4.45 0.03 -1.88
N ILE A 140 -5.57 -0.36 -2.47
CA ILE A 140 -6.17 0.34 -3.60
C ILE A 140 -7.55 0.86 -3.24
N LYS A 141 -7.98 1.89 -3.95
CA LYS A 141 -9.35 2.37 -3.99
C LYS A 141 -9.94 2.11 -5.37
N ILE A 142 -11.15 1.57 -5.40
CA ILE A 142 -11.88 1.29 -6.64
C ILE A 142 -12.95 2.38 -6.86
N ASP A 143 -12.91 3.03 -8.01
CA ASP A 143 -13.97 3.93 -8.44
C ASP A 143 -14.73 3.30 -9.60
N LEU A 144 -15.93 2.80 -9.33
CA LEU A 144 -16.74 2.09 -10.33
C LEU A 144 -17.35 3.05 -11.37
N ASP A 145 -17.47 4.35 -11.05
CA ASP A 145 -18.10 5.36 -11.89
C ASP A 145 -17.08 6.09 -12.79
N ALA A 146 -15.78 5.91 -12.54
CA ALA A 146 -14.71 6.54 -13.29
C ALA A 146 -14.67 6.08 -14.77
N GLN A 147 -14.47 7.05 -15.66
CA GLN A 147 -14.19 6.83 -17.07
C GLN A 147 -12.67 6.62 -17.26
N GLY A 148 -12.24 5.38 -17.48
CA GLY A 148 -10.83 5.02 -17.64
C GLY A 148 -10.34 4.04 -16.58
N SER A 149 -9.15 4.27 -16.02
CA SER A 149 -8.64 3.44 -14.92
C SER A 149 -9.52 3.60 -13.68
N ARG A 150 -10.16 2.51 -13.26
CA ARG A 150 -11.04 2.47 -12.07
C ARG A 150 -10.27 2.19 -10.78
N ILE A 151 -8.94 2.12 -10.86
CA ILE A 151 -8.08 1.75 -9.74
C ILE A 151 -7.14 2.90 -9.41
N GLN A 152 -7.15 3.29 -8.14
CA GLN A 152 -6.19 4.21 -7.56
C GLN A 152 -5.37 3.48 -6.49
N VAL A 153 -4.05 3.42 -6.66
CA VAL A 153 -3.16 2.85 -5.64
C VAL A 153 -2.94 3.90 -4.54
N LEU A 154 -3.39 3.60 -3.32
CA LEU A 154 -3.26 4.50 -2.17
C LEU A 154 -1.96 4.26 -1.41
N LYS A 155 -1.55 3.00 -1.28
CA LYS A 155 -0.35 2.61 -0.54
C LYS A 155 0.25 1.35 -1.13
N LYS A 156 1.58 1.27 -1.10
CA LYS A 156 2.36 0.06 -1.39
C LYS A 156 3.03 -0.42 -0.11
N PHE A 157 3.08 -1.74 0.06
CA PHE A 157 3.75 -2.41 1.16
C PHE A 157 4.89 -3.22 0.56
N VAL A 158 6.11 -2.86 0.93
CA VAL A 158 7.33 -3.46 0.35
C VAL A 158 7.34 -4.96 0.61
N ASN A 159 7.60 -5.72 -0.44
CA ASN A 159 7.80 -7.15 -0.39
C ASN A 159 9.15 -7.50 -1.03
N LEU A 160 10.02 -8.14 -0.26
CA LEU A 160 11.31 -8.64 -0.76
C LEU A 160 11.17 -10.00 -1.46
N GLY A 161 10.03 -10.69 -1.29
CA GLY A 161 9.81 -12.02 -1.78
C GLY A 161 9.35 -12.11 -3.24
N PRO A 162 9.64 -13.24 -3.92
CA PRO A 162 10.68 -14.20 -3.58
C PRO A 162 12.07 -13.58 -3.79
N ILE A 163 13.02 -13.89 -2.90
CA ILE A 163 14.44 -13.55 -3.09
C ILE A 163 15.07 -14.68 -3.88
N HIS A 164 15.49 -14.40 -5.10
CA HIS A 164 16.15 -15.37 -5.99
C HIS A 164 17.64 -15.46 -5.74
N ASP A 165 18.28 -14.33 -5.46
CA ASP A 165 19.71 -14.23 -5.16
C ASP A 165 19.97 -13.00 -4.28
N LEU A 166 21.10 -12.99 -3.57
CA LEU A 166 21.53 -11.86 -2.75
C LEU A 166 23.05 -11.73 -2.69
N CYS A 167 23.53 -10.50 -2.54
CA CYS A 167 24.94 -10.22 -2.28
C CYS A 167 25.10 -9.14 -1.20
N LEU A 168 26.22 -9.22 -0.48
CA LEU A 168 26.63 -8.18 0.46
C LEU A 168 27.53 -7.18 -0.25
N VAL A 169 27.22 -5.89 -0.08
CA VAL A 169 27.96 -4.79 -0.67
C VAL A 169 28.25 -3.77 0.44
N ASP A 170 29.50 -3.33 0.55
CA ASP A 170 29.87 -2.19 1.38
C ASP A 170 30.43 -1.12 0.44
N PRO A 171 29.55 -0.30 -0.19
CA PRO A 171 29.98 0.65 -1.21
C PRO A 171 30.91 1.72 -0.64
N GLU A 172 30.72 2.11 0.61
CA GLU A 172 31.49 3.18 1.26
C GLU A 172 32.71 2.67 2.03
N LYS A 173 32.87 1.34 2.19
CA LYS A 173 33.96 0.71 2.96
C LYS A 173 34.05 1.19 4.41
N HIS A 174 32.95 1.68 4.97
CA HIS A 174 32.83 2.13 6.35
C HIS A 174 32.44 1.01 7.32
N GLY A 175 32.37 -0.25 6.84
CA GLY A 175 31.96 -1.40 7.64
C GLY A 175 30.45 -1.52 7.80
N GLN A 176 29.66 -0.74 7.06
CA GLN A 176 28.20 -0.82 7.01
C GLN A 176 27.75 -1.58 5.76
N SER A 177 27.82 -2.91 5.81
CA SER A 177 27.39 -3.74 4.69
C SER A 177 25.87 -3.66 4.47
N GLN A 178 25.50 -3.47 3.22
CA GLN A 178 24.13 -3.51 2.71
C GLN A 178 23.91 -4.85 2.00
N VAL A 179 22.68 -5.37 2.05
CA VAL A 179 22.28 -6.57 1.30
C VAL A 179 21.56 -6.11 0.04
N VAL A 180 22.06 -6.49 -1.12
CA VAL A 180 21.36 -6.31 -2.41
C VAL A 180 20.71 -7.63 -2.77
N THR A 181 19.44 -7.61 -3.13
CA THR A 181 18.65 -8.82 -3.43
C THR A 181 17.99 -8.72 -4.81
N CYS A 182 17.99 -9.82 -5.55
CA CYS A 182 17.14 -10.04 -6.72
C CYS A 182 15.76 -10.52 -6.23
N SER A 183 14.78 -9.63 -6.19
CA SER A 183 13.47 -9.84 -5.57
C SER A 183 12.32 -9.83 -6.58
N GLY A 184 11.24 -10.54 -6.26
CA GLY A 184 9.99 -10.50 -7.02
C GLY A 184 9.96 -11.45 -8.22
N GLY A 185 8.89 -11.39 -9.01
CA GLY A 185 8.73 -12.25 -10.19
C GLY A 185 7.95 -11.62 -11.34
N SER A 186 8.02 -12.24 -12.51
CA SER A 186 7.35 -11.79 -13.74
C SER A 186 7.65 -10.32 -14.07
N LYS A 187 6.65 -9.50 -14.39
CA LYS A 187 6.82 -8.07 -14.69
C LYS A 187 7.18 -7.19 -13.47
N TYR A 188 7.32 -7.78 -12.28
CA TYR A 188 7.63 -7.08 -11.03
C TYR A 188 8.99 -7.46 -10.43
N GLY A 189 9.88 -8.08 -11.23
CA GLY A 189 11.28 -8.29 -10.82
C GLY A 189 11.95 -6.96 -10.46
N SER A 190 12.65 -6.93 -9.33
CA SER A 190 13.27 -5.72 -8.78
C SER A 190 14.56 -6.04 -8.02
N LEU A 191 15.51 -5.10 -8.00
CA LEU A 191 16.61 -5.14 -7.05
C LEU A 191 16.20 -4.40 -5.77
N ARG A 192 16.39 -5.01 -4.60
CA ARG A 192 16.10 -4.37 -3.30
C ARG A 192 17.36 -4.30 -2.47
N ILE A 193 17.62 -3.11 -1.93
CA ILE A 193 18.74 -2.84 -1.03
C ILE A 193 18.18 -2.81 0.39
N VAL A 194 18.72 -3.66 1.24
CA VAL A 194 18.42 -3.71 2.67
C VAL A 194 19.66 -3.23 3.41
N SER A 195 19.61 -2.02 3.93
CA SER A 195 20.67 -1.42 4.74
C SER A 195 20.27 -1.40 6.22
N LYS A 196 21.26 -1.54 7.10
CA LYS A 196 21.08 -1.33 8.53
C LYS A 196 21.34 0.16 8.81
N GLY A 197 20.33 1.01 8.64
CA GLY A 197 20.50 2.45 8.81
C GLY A 197 19.20 3.26 8.84
N ILE A 198 19.35 4.54 9.17
CA ILE A 198 18.29 5.55 9.06
C ILE A 198 18.24 6.00 7.60
N ASN A 199 17.04 6.19 7.07
CA ASN A 199 16.85 6.74 5.74
C ASN A 199 17.03 8.26 5.82
N GLU A 200 18.21 8.75 5.42
CA GLU A 200 18.49 10.18 5.35
C GLU A 200 17.52 10.84 4.37
N LYS A 201 16.79 11.86 4.83
CA LYS A 201 15.79 12.57 4.03
C LYS A 201 16.33 13.83 3.38
N ALA A 202 17.33 14.43 3.99
CA ALA A 202 18.00 15.63 3.53
C ALA A 202 19.41 15.66 4.13
N SER A 203 20.37 16.08 3.32
CA SER A 203 21.76 16.29 3.69
C SER A 203 22.13 17.73 3.36
N LEU A 204 22.76 18.45 4.29
CA LEU A 204 23.32 19.77 4.04
C LEU A 204 24.76 19.80 4.56
N GLU A 205 25.70 20.07 3.67
CA GLU A 205 27.13 20.13 4.00
C GLU A 205 27.49 21.48 4.62
N LEU A 206 27.44 21.56 5.95
CA LEU A 206 27.90 22.72 6.73
C LEU A 206 29.06 22.29 7.64
N GLU A 207 30.21 22.93 7.48
CA GLU A 207 31.37 22.69 8.33
C GLU A 207 31.32 23.55 9.60
N GLY A 208 31.83 23.01 10.71
CA GLY A 208 31.99 23.79 11.94
C GLY A 208 30.70 24.08 12.70
N ILE A 209 29.65 23.28 12.50
CA ILE A 209 28.41 23.36 13.29
C ILE A 209 28.74 23.15 14.78
N ALA A 210 28.41 24.15 15.57
CA ALA A 210 28.58 24.18 17.02
C ALA A 210 27.29 23.84 17.80
N GLY A 211 26.12 23.92 17.15
CA GLY A 211 24.83 23.59 17.75
C GLY A 211 23.68 23.67 16.76
N LEU A 212 22.61 22.91 17.04
CA LEU A 212 21.42 22.79 16.22
C LEU A 212 20.16 22.85 17.09
N TRP A 213 19.19 23.64 16.68
CA TRP A 213 17.88 23.77 17.35
C TRP A 213 16.76 23.97 16.33
N SER A 214 15.55 23.59 16.72
CA SER A 214 14.33 23.92 15.99
C SER A 214 13.51 24.95 16.77
N LEU A 215 12.86 25.86 16.04
CA LEU A 215 11.97 26.88 16.60
C LEU A 215 10.67 26.95 15.78
N LYS A 216 9.60 27.40 16.42
CA LYS A 216 8.31 27.61 15.76
C LYS A 216 8.13 29.04 15.29
N SER A 217 7.27 29.25 14.30
CA SER A 217 6.83 30.60 13.92
C SER A 217 5.74 31.16 14.83
N SER A 218 5.08 30.31 15.63
CA SER A 218 4.22 30.70 16.74
C SER A 218 4.04 29.54 17.73
N VAL A 219 3.66 29.84 18.98
CA VAL A 219 3.39 28.79 20.00
C VAL A 219 2.23 27.88 19.59
N ASP A 220 1.29 28.39 18.78
CA ASP A 220 0.11 27.67 18.32
C ASP A 220 0.40 26.73 17.14
N GLU A 221 1.57 26.82 16.51
CA GLU A 221 1.94 25.91 15.43
C GLU A 221 2.29 24.51 15.94
N ALA A 222 1.75 23.50 15.25
CA ALA A 222 1.98 22.10 15.59
C ALA A 222 3.39 21.61 15.19
N LEU A 223 4.00 22.26 14.19
CA LEU A 223 5.28 21.87 13.59
C LEU A 223 6.30 23.00 13.76
N ASP A 224 7.57 22.63 13.78
CA ASP A 224 8.68 23.58 13.82
C ASP A 224 8.91 24.16 12.42
N THR A 225 9.18 25.45 12.35
CA THR A 225 9.29 26.21 11.09
C THR A 225 10.73 26.55 10.76
N PHE A 226 11.53 26.83 11.79
CA PHE A 226 12.89 27.32 11.66
C PHE A 226 13.89 26.29 12.18
N PHE A 227 14.98 26.15 11.46
CA PHE A 227 16.13 25.33 11.79
C PHE A 227 17.33 26.24 12.02
N VAL A 228 17.75 26.36 13.28
CA VAL A 228 18.82 27.25 13.72
C VAL A 228 20.13 26.48 13.79
N VAL A 229 21.14 26.97 13.07
CA VAL A 229 22.48 26.39 13.00
C VAL A 229 23.50 27.38 13.54
N SER A 230 24.14 27.06 14.66
CA SER A 230 25.20 27.91 15.22
C SER A 230 26.58 27.44 14.78
N PHE A 231 27.45 28.42 14.52
CA PHE A 231 28.88 28.29 14.25
C PHE A 231 29.69 29.04 15.32
N ILE A 232 31.02 29.01 15.22
CA ILE A 232 31.93 29.61 16.23
C ILE A 232 31.71 31.12 16.42
N GLY A 233 31.30 31.84 15.38
CA GLY A 233 31.12 33.30 15.43
C GLY A 233 29.82 33.82 14.81
N GLU A 234 28.95 32.93 14.32
CA GLU A 234 27.69 33.31 13.68
C GLU A 234 26.60 32.26 13.94
N THR A 235 25.36 32.62 13.69
CA THR A 235 24.21 31.73 13.70
C THR A 235 23.39 31.99 12.44
N ARG A 236 23.11 30.92 11.70
CA ARG A 236 22.25 30.95 10.50
C ARG A 236 20.93 30.29 10.80
N ILE A 237 19.87 30.77 10.16
CA ILE A 237 18.52 30.25 10.35
C ILE A 237 18.02 29.80 8.99
N PHE A 238 17.45 28.61 8.93
CA PHE A 238 16.87 28.07 7.72
C PHE A 238 15.38 27.82 7.91
N ALA A 239 14.59 27.97 6.87
CA ALA A 239 13.18 27.62 6.84
C ALA A 239 12.82 26.95 5.52
N MET A 240 11.76 26.14 5.55
CA MET A 240 11.25 25.53 4.33
C MET A 240 10.47 26.57 3.51
N ASN A 241 10.83 26.74 2.24
CA ASN A 241 10.09 27.61 1.33
C ASN A 241 8.77 26.93 0.86
N ARG A 242 8.01 27.63 0.01
CA ARG A 242 6.71 27.12 -0.52
C ARG A 242 6.85 25.92 -1.47
N VAL A 243 8.07 25.53 -1.81
CA VAL A 243 8.41 24.46 -2.75
C VAL A 243 9.13 23.30 -2.05
N ASP A 244 9.06 23.24 -0.70
CA ASP A 244 9.73 22.22 0.12
C ASP A 244 11.26 22.20 -0.04
N GLU A 245 11.89 23.35 -0.33
CA GLU A 245 13.34 23.53 -0.29
C GLU A 245 13.77 24.35 0.93
N LEU A 246 14.91 23.98 1.52
CA LEU A 246 15.47 24.65 2.69
C LEU A 246 16.23 25.90 2.25
N GLU A 247 15.79 27.07 2.68
CA GLU A 247 16.41 28.37 2.36
C GLU A 247 16.86 29.10 3.63
N GLU A 248 17.93 29.88 3.52
CA GLU A 248 18.40 30.74 4.60
C GLU A 248 17.43 31.92 4.79
N THR A 249 17.09 32.20 6.05
CA THR A 249 16.15 33.24 6.45
C THR A 249 16.63 33.95 7.71
N GLU A 250 15.94 35.02 8.09
CA GLU A 250 16.26 35.80 9.28
C GLU A 250 15.03 35.88 10.19
N ILE A 251 15.25 35.67 11.48
CA ILE A 251 14.25 35.97 12.50
C ILE A 251 14.56 37.35 13.07
N LYS A 252 13.63 38.29 12.88
CA LYS A 252 13.83 39.68 13.32
C LYS A 252 14.12 39.74 14.82
N GLY A 253 15.28 40.31 15.17
CA GLY A 253 15.76 40.45 16.53
C GLY A 253 16.75 39.36 16.94
N PHE A 254 16.66 38.17 16.35
CA PHE A 254 17.62 37.10 16.59
C PHE A 254 19.02 37.53 16.13
N LEU A 255 20.02 37.35 16.98
CA LEU A 255 21.38 37.82 16.71
C LEU A 255 22.13 36.77 15.88
N SER A 256 22.30 37.04 14.58
CA SER A 256 23.01 36.16 13.65
C SER A 256 24.54 36.31 13.71
N GLU A 257 25.06 37.46 14.16
CA GLU A 257 26.51 37.72 14.24
C GLU A 257 27.18 37.19 15.53
N VAL A 258 26.48 36.30 16.26
CA VAL A 258 26.99 35.69 17.49
C VAL A 258 26.83 34.18 17.46
N ARG A 259 27.65 33.49 18.25
CA ARG A 259 27.46 32.07 18.52
C ARG A 259 26.29 31.85 19.47
N THR A 260 25.26 31.16 18.99
CA THR A 260 24.15 30.70 19.82
C THR A 260 24.57 29.45 20.59
N LEU A 261 24.49 29.50 21.92
CA LEU A 261 24.73 28.37 22.81
C LEU A 261 23.46 27.57 23.09
N PHE A 262 22.31 28.23 23.02
CA PHE A 262 20.99 27.62 23.20
C PHE A 262 19.92 28.56 22.64
N CYS A 263 18.91 28.00 21.99
CA CYS A 263 17.66 28.72 21.74
C CYS A 263 16.45 27.79 21.89
N HIS A 264 15.30 28.38 22.26
CA HIS A 264 14.05 27.64 22.41
C HIS A 264 12.84 28.57 22.39
N ASP A 265 11.68 28.01 22.06
CA ASP A 265 10.40 28.67 22.25
C ASP A 265 10.10 28.79 23.76
N ALA A 266 9.71 29.98 24.20
CA ALA A 266 9.37 30.31 25.57
C ALA A 266 7.90 30.68 25.71
N VAL A 267 7.44 30.76 26.96
CA VAL A 267 6.07 31.17 27.30
C VAL A 267 5.76 32.57 26.76
N HIS A 268 4.47 32.86 26.62
CA HIS A 268 3.98 34.17 26.17
C HIS A 268 4.45 34.59 24.78
N ASN A 269 4.51 33.62 23.84
CA ASN A 269 4.84 33.92 22.46
C ASN A 269 6.25 34.52 22.33
N GLN A 270 7.20 33.95 23.07
CA GLN A 270 8.58 34.43 23.11
C GLN A 270 9.56 33.41 22.55
N ILE A 271 10.68 33.90 22.01
CA ILE A 271 11.84 33.07 21.68
C ILE A 271 13.00 33.51 22.56
N VAL A 272 13.74 32.54 23.06
CA VAL A 272 14.95 32.72 23.85
C VAL A 272 16.17 32.41 23.00
N GLN A 273 17.15 33.31 22.99
CA GLN A 273 18.50 33.06 22.47
C GLN A 273 19.53 33.33 23.59
N VAL A 274 20.46 32.40 23.79
CA VAL A 274 21.56 32.48 24.74
C VAL A 274 22.89 32.44 23.98
N PHE A 275 23.80 33.36 24.28
CA PHE A 275 25.12 33.50 23.64
C PHE A 275 26.21 33.88 24.67
N ASP A 276 27.48 33.78 24.27
CA ASP A 276 28.67 33.80 25.15
C ASP A 276 28.79 35.00 26.11
N SER A 277 28.12 36.13 25.85
CA SER A 277 28.18 37.34 26.68
C SER A 277 27.07 37.46 27.75
N CYS A 278 26.38 36.37 28.09
CA CYS A 278 25.41 36.27 29.20
C CYS A 278 24.09 37.06 29.05
N TYR A 279 23.63 37.35 27.84
CA TYR A 279 22.35 38.03 27.63
C TYR A 279 21.27 37.06 27.15
N LEU A 280 20.13 37.09 27.83
CA LEU A 280 18.87 36.49 27.41
C LEU A 280 18.15 37.50 26.51
N CYS A 281 18.04 37.23 25.22
CA CYS A 281 17.15 38.02 24.36
C CYS A 281 15.78 37.34 24.28
N LEU A 282 14.74 38.06 24.70
CA LEU A 282 13.33 37.66 24.56
C LEU A 282 12.72 38.43 23.40
N PHE A 283 12.26 37.70 22.39
CA PHE A 283 11.60 38.27 21.22
C PHE A 283 10.11 37.92 21.26
N HIS A 284 9.19 38.86 20.97
CA HIS A 284 7.75 38.56 20.89
C HIS A 284 7.30 38.29 19.45
N TYR A 285 6.45 37.29 19.24
CA TYR A 285 5.74 37.09 17.97
C TYR A 285 4.83 38.29 17.63
N PRO A 286 4.55 38.55 16.33
CA PRO A 286 5.02 37.79 15.15
C PRO A 286 6.27 38.40 14.48
N PHE A 287 7.18 37.54 14.02
CA PHE A 287 8.31 37.91 13.15
C PHE A 287 7.90 37.76 11.69
N PHE A 288 6.97 38.58 11.22
CA PHE A 288 6.73 38.63 9.78
C PHE A 288 7.94 39.27 9.10
N VAL A 289 8.62 38.49 8.26
CA VAL A 289 9.15 38.99 7.00
C VAL A 289 7.91 39.31 6.16
N GLU A 290 7.72 40.57 5.79
CA GLU A 290 6.73 40.93 4.78
C GLU A 290 7.09 40.16 3.49
N TYR A 291 6.18 39.31 3.03
CA TYR A 291 6.16 38.81 1.65
C TYR A 291 5.21 39.67 0.82
#